data_AF-A0A7V3FVA9-F1
#
_entry.id   AF-A0A7V3FVA9-F1
#
_cell.length_a   1.000
_cell.length_b   1.000
_cell.length_c   1.000
_cell.angle_alpha   90.00
_cell.angle_beta   90.00
_cell.angle_gamma   90.00
#
_symmetry.space_group_name_H-M   'P 1'
#
loop_
_entity.id
_entity.type
_entity.pdbx_description
1 polymer ?
#
loop_
_entity_poly.entity_id
_entity_poly.type
_entity_poly.pdbx_seq_one_letter_code
_entity_poly.pdbx_strand_id
1 'polypeptide(L)'
;TSEDPSAVENGGDLGYFTSLQMVYPFETAAYKTNVGEISMPIRTRFGYHIIKVADKRPNQGEILTAHIMVKFAKDMGEKEKANLKTKIDEIYGKLKAGEKFEDLARQYSDDKPSAEKGGKLQWFGNSRMPIDFEKASFALKNNGDYSEPFMTPYGWHIVKRLDKKGLASFDEMKGDLKQRIGKDTRTQAGKSSLIEKIKKENNFKENIAARKEFLKVIDSSAYEGKWEAKKAEKLGNKELFSLGTKKYTQNDFAKYIETHQTSRAKMDHNMFLQQSYRDFVNESVINFEDANLEAKYPDFRNLLREYRDGILLFDLTDQKVWSKAVKDTTGLKAFYEQNKNNYLWDERADVTTYSCANEKVAKEVRAMLKKNKSEKEIVETINKTSQLNVVAETVTYLKGENKDVDANWKQGVVVTNIKKDGKEVVMVVNKVMPKSPKTLAEAKGIITADYQNYLEREWLSYLKNKYSVKVDEAVLNTVK
;
A
#
# COMPACT_ATOMS: atom_id res chain seq x y z
N THR A 1 20.90 -13.38 43.33
CA THR A 1 21.44 -13.97 42.08
C THR A 1 20.33 -13.96 41.06
N SER A 2 20.59 -13.60 39.80
CA SER A 2 19.55 -13.56 38.76
C SER A 2 19.28 -14.98 38.23
N GLU A 3 18.02 -15.30 37.95
CA GLU A 3 17.61 -16.53 37.26
C GLU A 3 17.57 -16.35 35.72
N ASP A 4 17.84 -15.14 35.23
CA ASP A 4 18.00 -14.89 33.80
C ASP A 4 19.29 -15.55 33.29
N PRO A 5 19.23 -16.48 32.33
CA PRO A 5 20.40 -17.15 31.78
C PRO A 5 21.45 -16.18 31.22
N SER A 6 21.02 -15.05 30.65
CA SER A 6 21.93 -14.05 30.08
C SER A 6 22.76 -13.31 31.13
N ALA A 7 22.22 -13.19 32.35
CA ALA A 7 22.88 -12.47 33.45
C ALA A 7 24.19 -13.12 33.91
N VAL A 8 24.40 -14.41 33.60
CA VAL A 8 25.66 -15.11 33.85
C VAL A 8 26.79 -14.52 33.02
N GLU A 9 26.50 -14.11 31.78
CA GLU A 9 27.51 -13.63 30.84
C GLU A 9 27.67 -12.11 30.86
N ASN A 10 26.56 -11.37 30.97
CA ASN A 10 26.56 -9.89 30.88
C ASN A 10 26.38 -9.19 32.23
N GLY A 11 26.30 -9.92 33.35
CA GLY A 11 26.06 -9.36 34.67
C GLY A 11 24.70 -8.67 34.84
N GLY A 12 23.75 -8.93 33.94
CA GLY A 12 22.44 -8.28 33.87
C GLY A 12 22.43 -6.97 33.06
N ASP A 13 23.51 -6.65 32.32
CA ASP A 13 23.53 -5.49 31.43
C ASP A 13 22.74 -5.78 30.13
N LEU A 14 21.58 -5.14 30.01
CA LEU A 14 20.70 -5.26 28.86
C LEU A 14 21.03 -4.25 27.74
N GLY A 15 22.04 -3.40 27.94
CA GLY A 15 22.37 -2.30 27.06
C GLY A 15 21.26 -1.25 26.98
N TYR A 16 21.32 -0.41 25.95
CA TYR A 16 20.24 0.54 25.66
C TYR A 16 19.12 -0.16 24.90
N PHE A 17 17.89 0.09 25.31
CA PHE A 17 16.68 -0.31 24.60
C PHE A 17 15.70 0.85 24.49
N THR A 18 14.76 0.74 23.56
CA THR A 18 13.69 1.70 23.30
C THR A 18 12.32 1.05 23.45
N SER A 19 11.24 1.84 23.34
CA SER A 19 9.88 1.34 23.39
C SER A 19 9.63 0.21 22.39
N LEU A 20 8.76 -0.74 22.78
CA LEU A 20 8.37 -1.92 22.02
C LEU A 20 9.49 -2.96 21.82
N GLN A 21 10.55 -2.92 22.62
CA GLN A 21 11.58 -3.96 22.70
C GLN A 21 11.45 -4.84 23.95
N MET A 22 10.93 -4.29 25.04
CA MET A 22 10.68 -5.01 26.30
C MET A 22 9.18 -5.22 26.52
N VAL A 23 8.83 -6.20 27.36
CA VAL A 23 7.42 -6.38 27.77
C VAL A 23 6.92 -5.13 28.49
N TYR A 24 5.66 -4.76 28.23
CA TYR A 24 5.14 -3.45 28.64
C TYR A 24 5.32 -3.09 30.12
N PRO A 25 5.13 -4.01 31.11
CA PRO A 25 5.39 -3.69 32.52
C PRO A 25 6.87 -3.39 32.80
N PHE A 26 7.79 -4.11 32.14
CA PHE A 26 9.24 -3.89 32.26
C PHE A 26 9.65 -2.55 31.67
N GLU A 27 9.21 -2.28 30.44
CA GLU A 27 9.41 -1.00 29.77
C GLU A 27 8.92 0.16 30.64
N THR A 28 7.67 0.07 31.12
CA THR A 28 7.07 1.12 31.96
C THR A 28 7.89 1.38 33.21
N ALA A 29 8.36 0.34 33.88
CA ALA A 29 9.19 0.46 35.07
C ALA A 29 10.54 1.13 34.77
N ALA A 30 11.22 0.71 33.70
CA ALA A 30 12.49 1.32 33.28
C ALA A 30 12.35 2.80 32.91
N TYR A 31 11.27 3.19 32.21
CA TYR A 31 11.05 4.58 31.83
C TYR A 31 10.71 5.48 33.03
N LYS A 32 9.96 4.96 34.01
CA LYS A 32 9.57 5.69 35.23
C LYS A 32 10.67 5.80 36.28
N THR A 33 11.61 4.86 36.31
CA THR A 33 12.73 4.88 37.26
C THR A 33 13.76 5.92 36.84
N ASN A 34 14.27 6.73 37.78
CA ASN A 34 15.28 7.74 37.45
C ASN A 34 16.64 7.09 37.17
N VAL A 35 17.51 7.81 36.47
CA VAL A 35 18.89 7.35 36.22
C VAL A 35 19.63 7.19 37.56
N GLY A 36 20.32 6.06 37.73
CA GLY A 36 21.00 5.65 38.96
C GLY A 36 20.12 4.85 39.93
N GLU A 37 18.79 4.91 39.81
CA GLU A 37 17.85 4.28 40.74
C GLU A 37 17.49 2.84 40.35
N ILE A 38 16.91 2.14 41.33
CA ILE A 38 16.38 0.79 41.22
C ILE A 38 14.86 0.84 41.29
N SER A 39 14.18 0.15 40.38
CA SER A 39 12.72 0.07 40.35
C SER A 39 12.17 -0.75 41.52
N MET A 40 10.89 -0.53 41.86
CA MET A 40 10.13 -1.51 42.65
C MET A 40 10.05 -2.86 41.91
N PRO A 41 9.85 -3.99 42.60
CA PRO A 41 9.63 -5.28 41.95
C PRO A 41 8.42 -5.23 41.03
N ILE A 42 8.59 -5.65 39.77
CA ILE A 42 7.53 -5.67 38.77
C ILE A 42 7.28 -7.06 38.23
N ARG A 43 6.00 -7.42 38.09
CA ARG A 43 5.58 -8.72 37.58
C ARG A 43 5.40 -8.67 36.07
N THR A 44 5.97 -9.65 35.38
CA THR A 44 5.75 -9.92 33.96
C THR A 44 5.34 -11.38 33.76
N ARG A 45 5.09 -11.77 32.51
CA ARG A 45 4.86 -13.20 32.17
C ARG A 45 6.08 -14.09 32.44
N PHE A 46 7.26 -13.50 32.64
CA PHE A 46 8.52 -14.19 32.91
C PHE A 46 8.91 -14.20 34.40
N GLY A 47 8.00 -13.78 35.30
CA GLY A 47 8.26 -13.73 36.74
C GLY A 47 8.39 -12.30 37.27
N TYR A 48 9.19 -12.12 38.31
CA TYR A 48 9.43 -10.83 38.95
C TYR A 48 10.78 -10.24 38.52
N HIS A 49 10.79 -8.93 38.31
CA HIS A 49 11.94 -8.20 37.78
C HIS A 49 12.24 -7.00 38.68
N ILE A 50 13.53 -6.68 38.80
CA ILE A 50 14.04 -5.45 39.43
C ILE A 50 15.00 -4.82 38.43
N ILE A 51 14.85 -3.53 38.16
CA ILE A 51 15.58 -2.83 37.09
C ILE A 51 16.42 -1.72 37.70
N LYS A 52 17.73 -1.70 37.44
CA LYS A 52 18.57 -0.53 37.72
C LYS A 52 18.75 0.26 36.43
N VAL A 53 18.33 1.53 36.41
CA VAL A 53 18.52 2.38 35.22
C VAL A 53 19.90 2.99 35.28
N ALA A 54 20.85 2.46 34.49
CA ALA A 54 22.23 2.94 34.50
C ALA A 54 22.39 4.30 33.81
N ASP A 55 21.71 4.51 32.68
CA ASP A 55 21.79 5.73 31.87
C ASP A 55 20.53 5.94 31.01
N LYS A 56 20.31 7.16 30.52
CA LYS A 56 19.28 7.52 29.53
C LYS A 56 19.88 8.47 28.49
N ARG A 57 19.70 8.14 27.20
CA ARG A 57 20.19 8.96 26.07
C ARG A 57 19.16 9.05 24.93
N PRO A 58 19.21 10.09 24.08
CA PRO A 58 18.42 10.15 22.86
C PRO A 58 18.70 8.97 21.93
N ASN A 59 17.68 8.53 21.20
CA ASN A 59 17.84 7.47 20.20
C ASN A 59 18.77 7.95 19.07
N GLN A 60 19.84 7.18 18.80
CA GLN A 60 20.86 7.54 17.83
C GLN A 60 20.49 7.18 16.37
N GLY A 61 19.31 6.58 16.17
CA GLY A 61 18.80 6.15 14.86
C GLY A 61 19.38 4.81 14.43
N GLU A 62 19.58 4.66 13.12
CA GLU A 62 20.20 3.47 12.54
C GLU A 62 21.54 3.84 11.91
N ILE A 63 22.49 2.90 11.98
CA ILE A 63 23.80 3.01 11.37
C ILE A 63 23.99 1.89 10.35
N LEU A 64 24.65 2.23 9.26
CA LEU A 64 25.12 1.29 8.24
C LEU A 64 26.63 1.19 8.37
N THR A 65 27.13 -0.02 8.57
CA THR A 65 28.56 -0.26 8.74
C THR A 65 29.06 -1.36 7.84
N ALA A 66 30.38 -1.41 7.65
CA ALA A 66 31.10 -2.58 7.21
C ALA A 66 31.99 -3.07 8.35
N HIS A 67 32.22 -4.38 8.45
CA HIS A 67 33.16 -4.91 9.44
C HIS A 67 34.22 -5.83 8.82
N ILE A 68 35.31 -6.03 9.55
CA ILE A 68 36.24 -7.13 9.37
C ILE A 68 36.21 -7.91 10.68
N MET A 69 35.88 -9.19 10.62
CA MET A 69 35.79 -10.06 11.79
C MET A 69 36.89 -11.12 11.76
N VAL A 70 37.59 -11.30 12.87
CA VAL A 70 38.44 -12.46 13.12
C VAL A 70 37.79 -13.30 14.22
N LYS A 71 37.26 -14.45 13.84
CA LYS A 71 36.31 -15.22 14.65
C LYS A 71 37.00 -16.05 15.74
N PHE A 72 36.41 -16.11 16.93
CA PHE A 72 36.79 -17.09 17.94
C PHE A 72 36.17 -18.46 17.63
N ALA A 73 36.99 -19.52 17.65
CA ALA A 73 36.48 -20.88 17.58
C ALA A 73 35.86 -21.26 18.94
N LYS A 74 34.95 -22.24 18.91
CA LYS A 74 34.37 -22.81 20.13
C LYS A 74 35.50 -23.45 20.94
N ASP A 75 35.57 -23.15 22.24
CA ASP A 75 36.53 -23.73 23.20
C ASP A 75 38.01 -23.33 23.00
N MET A 76 38.24 -22.16 22.38
CA MET A 76 39.58 -21.60 22.14
C MET A 76 40.29 -21.16 23.42
N GLY A 77 41.57 -21.54 23.58
CA GLY A 77 42.39 -21.16 24.73
C GLY A 77 42.84 -19.69 24.70
N GLU A 78 43.14 -19.10 25.86
CA GLU A 78 43.53 -17.67 25.96
C GLU A 78 44.74 -17.29 25.09
N LYS A 79 45.72 -18.21 24.94
CA LYS A 79 46.89 -18.01 24.07
C LYS A 79 46.52 -17.92 22.58
N GLU A 80 45.51 -18.67 22.14
CA GLU A 80 45.03 -18.65 20.76
C GLU A 80 44.22 -17.37 20.47
N LYS A 81 43.42 -16.90 21.45
CA LYS A 81 42.74 -15.60 21.36
C LYS A 81 43.72 -14.44 21.23
N ALA A 82 44.87 -14.49 21.91
CA ALA A 82 45.93 -13.50 21.79
C ALA A 82 46.58 -13.49 20.38
N ASN A 83 46.75 -14.66 19.75
CA ASN A 83 47.23 -14.72 18.37
C ASN A 83 46.24 -14.10 17.37
N LEU A 84 44.93 -14.30 17.59
CA LEU A 84 43.91 -13.65 16.76
C LEU A 84 43.87 -12.13 16.92
N LYS A 85 44.26 -11.61 18.08
CA LYS A 85 44.49 -10.17 18.27
C LYS A 85 45.60 -9.66 17.35
N THR A 86 46.70 -10.40 17.26
CA THR A 86 47.82 -10.04 16.36
C THR A 86 47.34 -9.96 14.91
N LYS A 87 46.52 -10.93 14.46
CA LYS A 87 45.95 -10.93 13.11
C LYS A 87 45.09 -9.69 12.83
N ILE A 88 44.19 -9.30 13.74
CA ILE A 88 43.34 -8.11 13.53
C ILE A 88 44.17 -6.81 13.61
N ASP A 89 45.22 -6.77 14.44
CA ASP A 89 46.13 -5.64 14.57
C ASP A 89 46.95 -5.43 13.28
N GLU A 90 47.37 -6.51 12.62
CA GLU A 90 48.03 -6.46 11.30
C GLU A 90 47.10 -5.90 10.22
N ILE A 91 45.84 -6.36 10.18
CA ILE A 91 44.82 -5.84 9.25
C ILE A 91 44.60 -4.34 9.51
N TYR A 92 44.54 -3.92 10.79
CA TYR A 92 44.46 -2.51 11.15
C TYR A 92 45.70 -1.71 10.72
N GLY A 93 46.90 -2.31 10.80
CA GLY A 93 48.13 -1.75 10.25
C GLY A 93 48.03 -1.48 8.75
N LYS A 94 47.49 -2.43 7.98
CA LYS A 94 47.25 -2.29 6.53
C LYS A 94 46.24 -1.18 6.20
N LEU A 95 45.16 -1.07 6.99
CA LEU A 95 44.21 0.04 6.87
C LEU A 95 44.90 1.40 7.08
N LYS A 96 45.74 1.53 8.11
CA LYS A 96 46.52 2.75 8.36
C LYS A 96 47.53 3.07 7.25
N ALA A 97 48.02 2.05 6.54
CA ALA A 97 48.88 2.22 5.37
C ALA A 97 48.12 2.64 4.09
N GLY A 98 46.79 2.73 4.15
CA GLY A 98 45.95 3.21 3.04
C GLY A 98 45.32 2.11 2.18
N GLU A 99 45.42 0.84 2.57
CA GLU A 99 44.70 -0.24 1.88
C GLU A 99 43.18 -0.07 2.01
N LYS A 100 42.44 -0.47 0.97
CA LYS A 100 40.98 -0.32 0.94
C LYS A 100 40.32 -1.31 1.91
N PHE A 101 39.41 -0.79 2.73
CA PHE A 101 38.70 -1.58 3.74
C PHE A 101 37.94 -2.76 3.12
N GLU A 102 37.30 -2.53 1.98
CA GLU A 102 36.46 -3.51 1.30
C GLU A 102 37.28 -4.70 0.79
N ASP A 103 38.52 -4.46 0.35
CA ASP A 103 39.43 -5.50 -0.13
C ASP A 103 39.96 -6.34 1.05
N LEU A 104 40.35 -5.67 2.15
CA LEU A 104 40.75 -6.35 3.39
C LEU A 104 39.60 -7.16 4.01
N ALA A 105 38.37 -6.64 3.95
CA ALA A 105 37.19 -7.36 4.41
C ALA A 105 36.95 -8.63 3.57
N ARG A 106 37.01 -8.54 2.24
CA ARG A 106 36.89 -9.71 1.35
C ARG A 106 37.96 -10.75 1.61
N GLN A 107 39.19 -10.31 1.86
CA GLN A 107 40.34 -11.19 2.00
C GLN A 107 40.43 -11.85 3.38
N TYR A 108 40.18 -11.10 4.45
CA TYR A 108 40.54 -11.53 5.81
C TYR A 108 39.36 -11.71 6.77
N SER A 109 38.16 -11.24 6.43
CA SER A 109 37.01 -11.41 7.33
C SER A 109 36.54 -12.87 7.36
N ASP A 110 36.32 -13.37 8.57
CA ASP A 110 35.76 -14.69 8.85
C ASP A 110 34.22 -14.69 8.80
N ASP A 111 33.57 -13.52 8.77
CA ASP A 111 32.15 -13.39 8.45
C ASP A 111 31.92 -13.39 6.93
N LYS A 112 31.86 -14.58 6.34
CA LYS A 112 31.80 -14.75 4.88
C LYS A 112 30.64 -14.02 4.18
N PRO A 113 29.40 -14.03 4.70
CA PRO A 113 28.28 -13.32 4.07
C PRO A 113 28.48 -11.81 3.91
N SER A 114 29.14 -11.16 4.89
CA SER A 114 29.46 -9.73 4.80
C SER A 114 30.77 -9.50 4.03
N ALA A 115 31.77 -10.37 4.19
CA ALA A 115 33.06 -10.29 3.51
C ALA A 115 32.92 -10.15 2.00
N GLU A 116 32.07 -10.97 1.37
CA GLU A 116 31.78 -10.93 -0.07
C GLU A 116 31.21 -9.58 -0.55
N LYS A 117 30.63 -8.80 0.37
CA LYS A 117 30.06 -7.47 0.14
C LYS A 117 30.96 -6.37 0.67
N GLY A 118 32.27 -6.63 0.81
CA GLY A 118 33.24 -5.67 1.37
C GLY A 118 33.05 -5.42 2.86
N GLY A 119 32.54 -6.41 3.60
CA GLY A 119 32.25 -6.33 5.03
C GLY A 119 30.90 -5.69 5.35
N LYS A 120 30.12 -5.25 4.35
CA LYS A 120 28.89 -4.48 4.56
C LYS A 120 27.81 -5.28 5.31
N LEU A 121 27.32 -4.70 6.40
CA LEU A 121 26.20 -5.20 7.19
C LEU A 121 24.88 -4.52 6.80
N GLN A 122 23.77 -5.06 7.31
CA GLN A 122 22.46 -4.40 7.21
C GLN A 122 22.41 -3.18 8.16
N TRP A 123 21.46 -2.27 7.91
CA TRP A 123 21.15 -1.21 8.86
C TRP A 123 20.77 -1.80 10.21
N PHE A 124 21.31 -1.24 11.28
CA PHE A 124 20.94 -1.63 12.63
C PHE A 124 20.89 -0.43 13.58
N GLY A 125 20.04 -0.54 14.60
CA GLY A 125 19.97 0.38 15.72
C GLY A 125 20.26 -0.34 17.04
N ASN A 126 19.81 0.24 18.15
CA ASN A 126 20.06 -0.28 19.48
C ASN A 126 19.56 -1.73 19.67
N SER A 127 20.31 -2.51 20.46
CA SER A 127 19.98 -3.89 20.89
C SER A 127 19.88 -4.92 19.75
N ARG A 128 20.39 -4.59 18.56
CA ARG A 128 20.44 -5.52 17.41
C ARG A 128 21.80 -6.21 17.25
N MET A 129 22.84 -5.64 17.87
CA MET A 129 24.22 -6.12 17.83
C MET A 129 24.76 -6.26 19.27
N PRO A 130 25.86 -7.01 19.49
CA PRO A 130 26.55 -7.02 20.78
C PRO A 130 26.88 -5.60 21.25
N ILE A 131 26.78 -5.39 22.56
CA ILE A 131 26.91 -4.05 23.19
C ILE A 131 28.20 -3.34 22.76
N ASP A 132 29.34 -4.05 22.76
CA ASP A 132 30.63 -3.47 22.39
C ASP A 132 30.72 -3.12 20.89
N PHE A 133 30.06 -3.91 20.04
CA PHE A 133 29.96 -3.64 18.60
C PHE A 133 29.11 -2.39 18.33
N GLU A 134 27.98 -2.27 19.03
CA GLU A 134 27.12 -1.08 18.96
C GLU A 134 27.89 0.16 19.42
N LYS A 135 28.54 0.09 20.60
CA LYS A 135 29.36 1.19 21.14
C LYS A 135 30.43 1.65 20.17
N ALA A 136 31.22 0.72 19.61
CA ALA A 136 32.27 1.04 18.64
C ALA A 136 31.70 1.67 17.36
N SER A 137 30.57 1.15 16.86
CA SER A 137 29.94 1.65 15.63
C SER A 137 29.42 3.08 15.78
N PHE A 138 28.68 3.37 16.87
CA PHE A 138 28.09 4.69 17.10
C PHE A 138 29.09 5.74 17.62
N ALA A 139 30.29 5.33 18.06
CA ALA A 139 31.39 6.23 18.39
C ALA A 139 32.05 6.88 17.16
N LEU A 140 31.88 6.30 15.97
CA LEU A 140 32.44 6.81 14.72
C LEU A 140 31.74 8.10 14.26
N LYS A 141 32.51 9.16 14.04
CA LYS A 141 32.00 10.52 13.81
C LYS A 141 31.53 10.74 12.39
N ASN A 142 32.31 10.30 11.40
CA ASN A 142 32.06 10.53 9.98
C ASN A 142 31.86 9.23 9.20
N ASN A 143 31.20 9.34 8.04
CA ASN A 143 31.14 8.24 7.08
C ASN A 143 32.54 8.05 6.48
N GLY A 144 33.03 6.81 6.48
CA GLY A 144 34.39 6.45 6.10
C GLY A 144 35.32 6.14 7.28
N ASP A 145 35.02 6.68 8.48
CA ASP A 145 35.80 6.40 9.68
C ASP A 145 35.74 4.91 10.03
N TYR A 146 36.84 4.37 10.56
CA TYR A 146 36.90 3.00 11.09
C TYR A 146 37.49 2.98 12.51
N SER A 147 37.05 1.99 13.30
CA SER A 147 37.46 1.83 14.69
C SER A 147 38.87 1.26 14.81
N GLU A 148 39.47 1.36 15.99
CA GLU A 148 40.52 0.43 16.41
C GLU A 148 39.95 -0.99 16.57
N PRO A 149 40.78 -2.04 16.57
CA PRO A 149 40.34 -3.40 16.87
C PRO A 149 39.70 -3.50 18.26
N PHE A 150 38.49 -4.06 18.33
CA PHE A 150 37.78 -4.30 19.57
C PHE A 150 37.20 -5.72 19.62
N MET A 151 36.94 -6.22 20.81
CA MET A 151 36.50 -7.61 21.03
C MET A 151 34.99 -7.67 21.29
N THR A 152 34.34 -8.72 20.79
CA THR A 152 32.99 -9.14 21.17
C THR A 152 33.01 -10.63 21.55
N PRO A 153 31.91 -11.22 22.05
CA PRO A 153 31.84 -12.66 22.29
C PRO A 153 32.13 -13.52 21.05
N TYR A 154 32.02 -12.97 19.85
CA TYR A 154 32.22 -13.71 18.60
C TYR A 154 33.64 -13.63 18.04
N GLY A 155 34.47 -12.70 18.51
CA GLY A 155 35.81 -12.48 17.99
C GLY A 155 36.29 -11.03 18.07
N TRP A 156 37.36 -10.76 17.33
CA TRP A 156 37.87 -9.41 17.12
C TRP A 156 37.24 -8.76 15.90
N HIS A 157 36.99 -7.45 15.99
CA HIS A 157 36.33 -6.69 14.95
C HIS A 157 37.03 -5.36 14.71
N ILE A 158 37.01 -4.93 13.44
CA ILE A 158 37.18 -3.53 13.04
C ILE A 158 35.89 -3.13 12.34
N VAL A 159 35.28 -2.01 12.73
CA VAL A 159 34.05 -1.53 12.10
C VAL A 159 34.31 -0.21 11.39
N LYS A 160 33.78 -0.06 10.17
CA LYS A 160 33.78 1.15 9.36
C LYS A 160 32.38 1.69 9.23
N ARG A 161 32.17 2.98 9.50
CA ARG A 161 30.88 3.63 9.29
C ARG A 161 30.70 3.91 7.81
N LEU A 162 29.64 3.39 7.21
CA LEU A 162 29.27 3.68 5.83
C LEU A 162 28.26 4.82 5.78
N ASP A 163 27.25 4.76 6.65
CA ASP A 163 26.22 5.78 6.72
C ASP A 163 25.52 5.79 8.10
N LYS A 164 24.80 6.87 8.41
CA LYS A 164 23.97 6.99 9.62
C LYS A 164 22.75 7.84 9.33
N LYS A 165 21.58 7.35 9.72
CA LYS A 165 20.33 8.11 9.68
C LYS A 165 19.74 8.24 11.07
N GLY A 166 19.16 9.41 11.33
CA GLY A 166 18.46 9.68 12.59
C GLY A 166 17.19 8.84 12.74
N LEU A 167 16.49 9.04 13.85
CA LEU A 167 15.16 8.50 14.03
C LEU A 167 14.22 9.11 12.98
N ALA A 168 13.46 8.27 12.29
CA ALA A 168 12.44 8.73 11.34
C ALA A 168 11.37 9.56 12.04
N SER A 169 10.66 10.39 11.28
CA SER A 169 9.57 11.21 11.81
C SER A 169 8.43 10.34 12.33
N PHE A 170 7.62 10.91 13.24
CA PHE A 170 6.44 10.19 13.75
C PHE A 170 5.52 9.74 12.61
N ASP A 171 5.29 10.57 11.60
CA ASP A 171 4.38 10.24 10.49
C ASP A 171 4.87 9.06 9.66
N GLU A 172 6.18 8.96 9.40
CA GLU A 172 6.79 7.80 8.73
C GLU A 172 6.69 6.53 9.59
N MET A 173 6.85 6.67 10.91
CA MET A 173 6.82 5.52 11.83
C MET A 173 5.41 5.13 12.27
N LYS A 174 4.40 5.99 12.09
CA LYS A 174 3.05 5.83 12.66
C LYS A 174 2.39 4.52 12.29
N GLY A 175 2.53 4.11 11.03
CA GLY A 175 1.98 2.84 10.53
C GLY A 175 2.57 1.62 11.23
N ASP A 176 3.91 1.52 11.25
CA ASP A 176 4.64 0.45 11.95
C ASP A 176 4.33 0.44 13.44
N LEU A 177 4.39 1.62 14.09
CA LEU A 177 4.10 1.76 15.51
C LEU A 177 2.67 1.31 15.84
N LYS A 178 1.67 1.68 15.05
CA LYS A 178 0.29 1.20 15.21
C LYS A 178 0.19 -0.32 15.10
N GLN A 179 0.85 -0.91 14.10
CA GLN A 179 0.83 -2.36 13.90
C GLN A 179 1.49 -3.10 15.07
N ARG A 180 2.65 -2.62 15.52
CA ARG A 180 3.39 -3.21 16.65
C ARG A 180 2.64 -3.04 17.96
N ILE A 181 2.08 -1.86 18.22
CA ILE A 181 1.23 -1.61 19.39
C ILE A 181 -0.02 -2.49 19.35
N GLY A 182 -0.69 -2.63 18.20
CA GLY A 182 -1.89 -3.45 18.06
C GLY A 182 -1.66 -4.93 18.42
N LYS A 183 -0.43 -5.43 18.24
CA LYS A 183 -0.02 -6.79 18.63
C LYS A 183 0.59 -6.87 20.04
N ASP A 184 0.91 -5.73 20.65
CA ASP A 184 1.59 -5.68 21.94
C ASP A 184 0.64 -5.92 23.12
N THR A 185 1.19 -6.42 24.22
CA THR A 185 0.48 -6.64 25.49
C THR A 185 -0.23 -5.39 26.01
N ARG A 186 0.24 -4.18 25.69
CA ARG A 186 -0.43 -2.93 26.07
C ARG A 186 -1.83 -2.78 25.46
N THR A 187 -2.08 -3.34 24.28
CA THR A 187 -3.40 -3.34 23.65
C THR A 187 -4.32 -4.39 24.27
N GLN A 188 -3.76 -5.46 24.84
CA GLN A 188 -4.56 -6.44 25.60
C GLN A 188 -5.23 -5.79 26.81
N ALA A 189 -4.55 -4.88 27.51
CA ALA A 189 -5.16 -4.17 28.64
C ALA A 189 -6.36 -3.31 28.20
N GLY A 190 -6.23 -2.57 27.09
CA GLY A 190 -7.34 -1.80 26.51
C GLY A 190 -8.49 -2.68 26.05
N LYS A 191 -8.18 -3.79 25.35
CA LYS A 191 -9.16 -4.78 24.90
C LYS A 191 -9.88 -5.43 26.09
N SER A 192 -9.15 -5.83 27.13
CA SER A 192 -9.73 -6.38 28.36
C SER A 192 -10.62 -5.36 29.06
N SER A 193 -10.20 -4.10 29.18
CA SER A 193 -11.03 -3.04 29.76
C SER A 193 -12.31 -2.80 28.97
N LEU A 194 -12.24 -2.83 27.64
CA LEU A 194 -13.42 -2.71 26.77
C LEU A 194 -14.35 -3.90 26.95
N ILE A 195 -13.83 -5.13 26.93
CA ILE A 195 -14.60 -6.36 27.13
C ILE A 195 -15.30 -6.33 28.50
N GLU A 196 -14.61 -5.96 29.56
CA GLU A 196 -15.20 -5.87 30.90
C GLU A 196 -16.28 -4.77 30.98
N LYS A 197 -16.07 -3.63 30.30
CA LYS A 197 -17.10 -2.59 30.16
C LYS A 197 -18.35 -3.13 29.45
N ILE A 198 -18.19 -3.80 28.30
CA ILE A 198 -19.32 -4.36 27.54
C ILE A 198 -20.04 -5.43 28.36
N LYS A 199 -19.30 -6.33 29.03
CA LYS A 199 -19.88 -7.34 29.93
C LYS A 199 -20.73 -6.71 31.03
N LYS A 200 -20.23 -5.64 31.66
CA LYS A 200 -20.95 -4.91 32.71
C LYS A 200 -22.21 -4.23 32.18
N GLU A 201 -22.10 -3.51 31.07
CA GLU A 201 -23.23 -2.80 30.43
C GLU A 201 -24.34 -3.76 29.98
N ASN A 202 -23.97 -4.99 29.62
CA ASN A 202 -24.88 -5.99 29.07
C ASN A 202 -25.14 -7.18 30.00
N ASN A 203 -24.95 -7.00 31.31
CA ASN A 203 -25.31 -7.99 32.34
C ASN A 203 -24.79 -9.42 32.05
N PHE A 204 -23.50 -9.55 31.74
CA PHE A 204 -22.87 -10.84 31.46
C PHE A 204 -23.07 -11.85 32.60
N LYS A 205 -23.54 -13.06 32.26
CA LYS A 205 -23.72 -14.17 33.21
C LYS A 205 -23.07 -15.43 32.68
N GLU A 206 -22.24 -16.09 33.49
CA GLU A 206 -21.54 -17.31 33.11
C GLU A 206 -22.07 -18.53 33.87
N ASN A 207 -22.24 -19.65 33.15
CA ASN A 207 -22.56 -20.96 33.70
C ASN A 207 -21.30 -21.84 33.81
N ILE A 208 -20.63 -21.73 34.95
CA ILE A 208 -19.40 -22.47 35.23
C ILE A 208 -19.62 -24.00 35.19
N ALA A 209 -20.80 -24.48 35.57
CA ALA A 209 -21.10 -25.92 35.57
C ALA A 209 -21.17 -26.48 34.14
N ALA A 210 -21.86 -25.80 33.23
CA ALA A 210 -21.92 -26.17 31.81
C ALA A 210 -20.54 -26.12 31.14
N ARG A 211 -19.68 -25.16 31.53
CA ARG A 211 -18.29 -25.08 31.08
C ARG A 211 -17.46 -26.27 31.57
N LYS A 212 -17.55 -26.62 32.86
CA LYS A 212 -16.84 -27.78 33.42
C LYS A 212 -17.27 -29.08 32.76
N GLU A 213 -18.55 -29.22 32.45
CA GLU A 213 -19.07 -30.38 31.74
C GLU A 213 -18.49 -30.54 30.33
N PHE A 214 -18.22 -29.42 29.65
CA PHE A 214 -17.59 -29.43 28.32
C PHE A 214 -16.19 -30.07 28.32
N LEU A 215 -15.48 -30.05 29.46
CA LEU A 215 -14.19 -30.73 29.57
C LEU A 215 -14.28 -32.23 29.24
N LYS A 216 -15.44 -32.86 29.47
CA LYS A 216 -15.66 -34.30 29.24
C LYS A 216 -15.57 -34.71 27.76
N VAL A 217 -15.77 -33.76 26.85
CA VAL A 217 -15.73 -34.03 25.41
C VAL A 217 -14.41 -33.60 24.77
N ILE A 218 -13.58 -32.81 25.46
CA ILE A 218 -12.27 -32.37 24.96
C ILE A 218 -11.30 -33.56 24.97
N ASP A 219 -10.71 -33.83 23.80
CA ASP A 219 -9.68 -34.85 23.61
C ASP A 219 -8.50 -34.27 22.79
N SER A 220 -7.54 -35.12 22.42
CA SER A 220 -6.34 -34.67 21.70
C SER A 220 -6.61 -34.04 20.35
N SER A 221 -7.73 -34.39 19.70
CA SER A 221 -8.11 -33.79 18.42
C SER A 221 -8.29 -32.27 18.49
N ALA A 222 -8.62 -31.74 19.69
CA ALA A 222 -8.81 -30.32 19.93
C ALA A 222 -7.55 -29.47 19.73
N TYR A 223 -6.38 -30.00 20.08
CA TYR A 223 -5.09 -29.32 19.85
C TYR A 223 -4.32 -29.88 18.65
N GLU A 224 -4.73 -31.02 18.08
CA GLU A 224 -4.21 -31.54 16.82
C GLU A 224 -4.83 -30.86 15.58
N GLY A 225 -5.91 -30.09 15.74
CA GLY A 225 -6.63 -29.44 14.65
C GLY A 225 -7.58 -30.38 13.89
N LYS A 226 -8.13 -31.38 14.59
CA LYS A 226 -9.07 -32.39 14.05
C LYS A 226 -10.36 -32.49 14.86
N TRP A 227 -10.67 -31.45 15.63
CA TRP A 227 -11.88 -31.36 16.42
C TRP A 227 -13.10 -31.26 15.52
N GLU A 228 -14.17 -31.94 15.93
CA GLU A 228 -15.47 -31.89 15.26
C GLU A 228 -16.55 -31.47 16.25
N ALA A 229 -17.38 -30.49 15.88
CA ALA A 229 -18.37 -29.91 16.79
C ALA A 229 -19.40 -30.95 17.28
N LYS A 230 -19.68 -31.98 16.47
CA LYS A 230 -20.59 -33.09 16.79
C LYS A 230 -20.23 -33.83 18.10
N LYS A 231 -18.98 -33.78 18.54
CA LYS A 231 -18.53 -34.37 19.81
C LYS A 231 -19.27 -33.79 21.02
N ALA A 232 -19.75 -32.55 20.94
CA ALA A 232 -20.47 -31.89 22.01
C ALA A 232 -22.00 -32.14 22.01
N GLU A 233 -22.56 -32.81 21.00
CA GLU A 233 -24.03 -33.01 20.87
C GLU A 233 -24.64 -33.70 22.10
N LYS A 234 -23.89 -34.62 22.71
CA LYS A 234 -24.32 -35.39 23.89
C LYS A 234 -24.42 -34.55 25.17
N LEU A 235 -23.96 -33.31 25.17
CA LEU A 235 -23.97 -32.43 26.34
C LEU A 235 -25.31 -31.72 26.58
N GLY A 236 -26.26 -31.85 25.64
CA GLY A 236 -27.60 -31.26 25.77
C GLY A 236 -27.65 -29.75 25.51
N ASN A 237 -26.62 -29.20 24.86
CA ASN A 237 -26.55 -27.81 24.38
C ASN A 237 -26.86 -26.75 25.45
N LYS A 238 -26.31 -26.90 26.65
CA LYS A 238 -26.59 -25.99 27.77
C LYS A 238 -26.01 -24.59 27.49
N GLU A 239 -26.64 -23.57 28.08
CA GLU A 239 -26.14 -22.21 28.06
C GLU A 239 -24.81 -22.14 28.81
N LEU A 240 -23.78 -21.61 28.15
CA LEU A 240 -22.45 -21.35 28.71
C LEU A 240 -22.35 -19.94 29.29
N PHE A 241 -22.88 -18.95 28.58
CA PHE A 241 -23.02 -17.58 29.07
C PHE A 241 -24.08 -16.81 28.30
N SER A 242 -24.53 -15.69 28.85
CA SER A 242 -25.41 -14.73 28.20
C SER A 242 -24.84 -13.32 28.27
N LEU A 243 -25.23 -12.51 27.27
CA LEU A 243 -24.90 -11.09 27.14
C LEU A 243 -26.14 -10.37 26.61
N GLY A 244 -26.77 -9.55 27.46
CA GLY A 244 -28.06 -8.93 27.18
C GLY A 244 -29.14 -9.98 26.94
N THR A 245 -29.78 -9.92 25.77
CA THR A 245 -30.78 -10.90 25.32
C THR A 245 -30.17 -12.12 24.62
N LYS A 246 -28.88 -12.07 24.30
CA LYS A 246 -28.21 -13.13 23.53
C LYS A 246 -27.63 -14.19 24.45
N LYS A 247 -27.85 -15.45 24.08
CA LYS A 247 -27.34 -16.64 24.78
C LYS A 247 -26.33 -17.36 23.90
N TYR A 248 -25.28 -17.88 24.53
CA TYR A 248 -24.22 -18.63 23.89
C TYR A 248 -24.14 -20.01 24.54
N THR A 249 -24.17 -21.06 23.73
CA THR A 249 -24.34 -22.43 24.21
C THR A 249 -23.11 -23.31 24.00
N GLN A 250 -23.16 -24.54 24.52
CA GLN A 250 -22.13 -25.55 24.29
C GLN A 250 -21.94 -25.87 22.80
N ASN A 251 -23.01 -25.90 21.99
CA ASN A 251 -22.86 -26.14 20.55
C ASN A 251 -22.19 -24.97 19.84
N ASP A 252 -22.49 -23.72 20.23
CA ASP A 252 -21.81 -22.54 19.68
C ASP A 252 -20.31 -22.61 19.98
N PHE A 253 -19.94 -22.99 21.21
CA PHE A 253 -18.54 -23.15 21.60
C PHE A 253 -17.86 -24.33 20.88
N ALA A 254 -18.56 -25.44 20.67
CA ALA A 254 -18.04 -26.58 19.92
C ALA A 254 -17.74 -26.21 18.46
N LYS A 255 -18.64 -25.46 17.82
CA LYS A 255 -18.46 -24.92 16.48
C LYS A 255 -17.36 -23.85 16.43
N TYR A 256 -17.23 -23.05 17.48
CA TYR A 256 -16.14 -22.10 17.63
C TYR A 256 -14.78 -22.81 17.59
N ILE A 257 -14.60 -23.86 18.42
CA ILE A 257 -13.36 -24.64 18.41
C ILE A 257 -13.09 -25.23 17.03
N GLU A 258 -14.09 -25.83 16.39
CA GLU A 258 -13.96 -26.45 15.05
C GLU A 258 -13.53 -25.44 13.97
N THR A 259 -14.04 -24.20 14.02
CA THR A 259 -13.74 -23.15 13.05
C THR A 259 -12.44 -22.39 13.34
N HIS A 260 -11.96 -22.43 14.59
CA HIS A 260 -10.76 -21.70 15.05
C HIS A 260 -9.59 -22.63 15.40
N GLN A 261 -9.69 -23.91 15.06
CA GLN A 261 -8.66 -24.89 15.37
C GLN A 261 -7.39 -24.69 14.54
N THR A 262 -6.26 -24.94 15.19
CA THR A 262 -4.92 -24.91 14.59
C THR A 262 -4.14 -26.06 15.21
N SER A 263 -3.20 -26.64 14.46
CA SER A 263 -2.30 -27.65 15.02
C SER A 263 -1.36 -27.01 16.04
N ARG A 264 -1.30 -27.57 17.24
CA ARG A 264 -0.52 -27.07 18.39
C ARG A 264 0.25 -28.20 19.06
N ALA A 265 1.25 -27.83 19.85
CA ALA A 265 1.93 -28.78 20.73
C ALA A 265 0.95 -29.40 21.73
N LYS A 266 1.22 -30.63 22.14
CA LYS A 266 0.43 -31.34 23.16
C LYS A 266 0.33 -30.48 24.43
N MET A 267 -0.88 -30.30 24.92
CA MET A 267 -1.15 -29.53 26.13
C MET A 267 -2.24 -30.19 26.98
N ASP A 268 -2.36 -29.76 28.23
CA ASP A 268 -3.41 -30.22 29.12
C ASP A 268 -4.82 -29.82 28.61
N HIS A 269 -5.78 -30.74 28.69
CA HIS A 269 -7.14 -30.52 28.18
C HIS A 269 -7.86 -29.38 28.91
N ASN A 270 -7.65 -29.23 30.22
CA ASN A 270 -8.26 -28.16 31.00
C ASN A 270 -7.61 -26.81 30.70
N MET A 271 -6.30 -26.76 30.50
CA MET A 271 -5.62 -25.55 29.99
C MET A 271 -6.16 -25.15 28.61
N PHE A 272 -6.32 -26.11 27.70
CA PHE A 272 -6.89 -25.86 26.37
C PHE A 272 -8.31 -25.29 26.50
N LEU A 273 -9.17 -25.95 27.28
CA LEU A 273 -10.54 -25.52 27.51
C LEU A 273 -10.60 -24.09 28.05
N GLN A 274 -9.82 -23.76 29.08
CA GLN A 274 -9.83 -22.43 29.68
C GLN A 274 -9.38 -21.35 28.70
N GLN A 275 -8.35 -21.63 27.89
CA GLN A 275 -7.89 -20.71 26.86
C GLN A 275 -8.94 -20.51 25.77
N SER A 276 -9.39 -21.59 25.14
CA SER A 276 -10.37 -21.53 24.05
C SER A 276 -11.69 -20.91 24.50
N TYR A 277 -12.15 -21.21 25.72
CA TYR A 277 -13.37 -20.62 26.28
C TYR A 277 -13.22 -19.12 26.51
N ARG A 278 -12.09 -18.67 27.06
CA ARG A 278 -11.82 -17.24 27.25
C ARG A 278 -11.80 -16.52 25.90
N ASP A 279 -11.18 -17.11 24.89
CA ASP A 279 -11.09 -16.52 23.55
C ASP A 279 -12.49 -16.44 22.90
N PHE A 280 -13.30 -17.50 23.03
CA PHE A 280 -14.71 -17.54 22.60
C PHE A 280 -15.56 -16.45 23.27
N VAL A 281 -15.46 -16.31 24.60
CA VAL A 281 -16.18 -15.26 25.35
C VAL A 281 -15.76 -13.88 24.88
N ASN A 282 -14.46 -13.64 24.77
CA ASN A 282 -13.93 -12.34 24.38
C ASN A 282 -14.40 -11.93 22.98
N GLU A 283 -14.35 -12.86 22.02
CA GLU A 283 -14.82 -12.60 20.65
C GLU A 283 -16.34 -12.41 20.60
N SER A 284 -17.08 -13.24 21.34
CA SER A 284 -18.54 -13.13 21.44
C SER A 284 -19.01 -11.79 22.00
N VAL A 285 -18.28 -11.25 22.99
CA VAL A 285 -18.54 -9.93 23.58
C VAL A 285 -18.29 -8.81 22.58
N ILE A 286 -17.19 -8.86 21.82
CA ILE A 286 -16.88 -7.86 20.79
C ILE A 286 -17.91 -7.92 19.66
N ASN A 287 -18.21 -9.11 19.13
CA ASN A 287 -19.20 -9.29 18.07
C ASN A 287 -20.60 -8.82 18.48
N PHE A 288 -20.94 -8.95 19.76
CA PHE A 288 -22.19 -8.39 20.29
C PHE A 288 -22.19 -6.87 20.28
N GLU A 289 -21.12 -6.21 20.74
CA GLU A 289 -21.03 -4.75 20.69
C GLU A 289 -21.06 -4.26 19.24
N ASP A 290 -20.32 -4.91 18.33
CA ASP A 290 -20.27 -4.58 16.90
C ASP A 290 -21.67 -4.61 16.25
N ALA A 291 -22.46 -5.65 16.54
CA ALA A 291 -23.83 -5.78 16.05
C ALA A 291 -24.80 -4.71 16.60
N ASN A 292 -24.42 -4.01 17.67
CA ASN A 292 -25.24 -2.98 18.32
C ASN A 292 -24.69 -1.56 18.12
N LEU A 293 -23.57 -1.38 17.41
CA LEU A 293 -22.93 -0.07 17.22
C LEU A 293 -23.89 0.97 16.62
N GLU A 294 -24.64 0.60 15.59
CA GLU A 294 -25.61 1.52 14.96
C GLU A 294 -26.74 1.93 15.90
N ALA A 295 -27.20 1.02 16.76
CA ALA A 295 -28.24 1.32 17.73
C ALA A 295 -27.71 2.21 18.87
N LYS A 296 -26.47 1.97 19.31
CA LYS A 296 -25.83 2.65 20.44
C LYS A 296 -25.25 4.02 20.08
N TYR A 297 -24.82 4.20 18.84
CA TYR A 297 -24.14 5.40 18.36
C TYR A 297 -24.90 5.99 17.14
N PRO A 298 -25.88 6.89 17.38
CA PRO A 298 -26.69 7.49 16.32
C PRO A 298 -25.87 8.16 15.20
N ASP A 299 -24.76 8.82 15.53
CA ASP A 299 -23.89 9.48 14.55
C ASP A 299 -23.17 8.47 13.66
N PHE A 300 -22.71 7.35 14.23
CA PHE A 300 -22.11 6.26 13.47
C PHE A 300 -23.13 5.62 12.51
N ARG A 301 -24.36 5.38 12.99
CA ARG A 301 -25.46 4.90 12.14
C ARG A 301 -25.78 5.87 11.00
N ASN A 302 -25.85 7.16 11.29
CA ASN A 302 -26.10 8.18 10.27
C ASN A 302 -25.00 8.19 9.22
N LEU A 303 -23.73 8.14 9.64
CA LEU A 303 -22.58 8.06 8.75
C LEU A 303 -22.59 6.78 7.89
N LEU A 304 -22.86 5.61 8.48
CA LEU A 304 -22.98 4.36 7.73
C LEU A 304 -24.12 4.41 6.71
N ARG A 305 -25.25 5.01 7.08
CA ARG A 305 -26.39 5.21 6.18
C ARG A 305 -25.99 6.10 5.00
N GLU A 306 -25.29 7.21 5.23
CA GLU A 306 -24.80 8.08 4.16
C GLU A 306 -23.88 7.32 3.19
N TYR A 307 -22.93 6.53 3.70
CA TYR A 307 -22.07 5.69 2.84
C TYR A 307 -22.88 4.68 2.02
N ARG A 308 -23.81 3.97 2.67
CA ARG A 308 -24.67 2.98 2.01
C ARG A 308 -25.51 3.62 0.92
N ASP A 309 -26.17 4.73 1.22
CA ASP A 309 -27.04 5.44 0.28
C ASP A 309 -26.24 6.03 -0.87
N GLY A 310 -25.04 6.56 -0.59
CA GLY A 310 -24.11 7.05 -1.62
C GLY A 310 -23.64 5.94 -2.56
N ILE A 311 -23.25 4.77 -2.04
CA ILE A 311 -22.85 3.61 -2.86
C ILE A 311 -24.03 3.11 -3.70
N LEU A 312 -25.22 3.02 -3.11
CA LEU A 312 -26.42 2.60 -3.83
C LEU A 312 -26.78 3.59 -4.95
N LEU A 313 -26.72 4.89 -4.67
CA LEU A 313 -26.97 5.94 -5.67
C LEU A 313 -25.94 5.87 -6.80
N PHE A 314 -24.66 5.67 -6.48
CA PHE A 314 -23.60 5.50 -7.46
C PHE A 314 -23.86 4.31 -8.38
N ASP A 315 -24.12 3.12 -7.81
CA ASP A 315 -24.36 1.90 -8.59
C ASP A 315 -25.60 2.03 -9.49
N LEU A 316 -26.69 2.60 -8.94
CA LEU A 316 -27.89 2.87 -9.73
C LEU A 316 -27.62 3.87 -10.86
N THR A 317 -26.86 4.93 -10.60
CA THR A 317 -26.52 5.95 -11.61
C THR A 317 -25.66 5.35 -12.73
N ASP A 318 -24.66 4.52 -12.38
CA ASP A 318 -23.87 3.82 -13.38
C ASP A 318 -24.77 2.95 -14.28
N GLN A 319 -25.60 2.10 -13.65
CA GLN A 319 -26.46 1.16 -14.38
C GLN A 319 -27.50 1.86 -15.25
N LYS A 320 -28.07 2.99 -14.79
CA LYS A 320 -29.17 3.68 -15.49
C LYS A 320 -28.69 4.74 -16.48
N VAL A 321 -27.52 5.32 -16.25
CA VAL A 321 -27.01 6.47 -17.01
C VAL A 321 -25.67 6.14 -17.67
N TRP A 322 -24.60 5.97 -16.89
CA TRP A 322 -23.24 5.97 -17.44
C TRP A 322 -22.93 4.74 -18.30
N SER A 323 -23.00 3.54 -17.70
CA SER A 323 -22.83 2.27 -18.40
C SER A 323 -23.86 2.09 -19.50
N LYS A 324 -25.11 2.54 -19.26
CA LYS A 324 -26.18 2.44 -20.25
C LYS A 324 -25.89 3.28 -21.49
N ALA A 325 -25.46 4.53 -21.34
CA ALA A 325 -25.15 5.40 -22.48
C ALA A 325 -24.05 4.85 -23.41
N VAL A 326 -23.13 4.06 -22.85
CA VAL A 326 -22.05 3.42 -23.62
C VAL A 326 -22.51 2.11 -24.26
N LYS A 327 -23.30 1.31 -23.54
CA LYS A 327 -23.72 -0.04 -23.99
C LYS A 327 -24.96 -0.04 -24.89
N ASP A 328 -25.84 0.96 -24.74
CA ASP A 328 -27.07 1.09 -25.51
C ASP A 328 -26.82 1.71 -26.89
N THR A 329 -26.30 0.88 -27.81
CA THR A 329 -25.97 1.31 -29.17
C THR A 329 -27.21 1.76 -29.97
N THR A 330 -28.35 1.10 -29.77
CA THR A 330 -29.61 1.42 -30.44
C THR A 330 -30.16 2.76 -29.95
N GLY A 331 -30.22 2.95 -28.62
CA GLY A 331 -30.69 4.18 -28.01
C GLY A 331 -29.80 5.37 -28.35
N LEU A 332 -28.47 5.20 -28.31
CA LEU A 332 -27.51 6.24 -28.69
C LEU A 332 -27.67 6.65 -30.16
N LYS A 333 -27.88 5.68 -31.07
CA LYS A 333 -28.11 5.97 -32.49
C LYS A 333 -29.42 6.73 -32.71
N ALA A 334 -30.51 6.32 -32.05
CA ALA A 334 -31.79 7.01 -32.13
C ALA A 334 -31.71 8.44 -31.59
N PHE A 335 -31.04 8.63 -30.45
CA PHE A 335 -30.79 9.94 -29.88
C PHE A 335 -29.98 10.83 -30.83
N TYR A 336 -28.91 10.29 -31.43
CA TYR A 336 -28.13 11.00 -32.43
C TYR A 336 -28.99 11.43 -33.63
N GLU A 337 -29.80 10.55 -34.22
CA GLU A 337 -30.62 10.92 -35.38
C GLU A 337 -31.61 12.06 -35.10
N GLN A 338 -32.16 12.11 -33.88
CA GLN A 338 -33.05 13.18 -33.44
C GLN A 338 -32.30 14.51 -33.18
N ASN A 339 -31.02 14.43 -32.78
CA ASN A 339 -30.23 15.58 -32.33
C ASN A 339 -29.06 15.93 -33.26
N LYS A 340 -28.94 15.31 -34.45
CA LYS A 340 -27.77 15.42 -35.33
C LYS A 340 -27.45 16.86 -35.76
N ASN A 341 -28.44 17.75 -35.75
CA ASN A 341 -28.27 19.16 -36.05
C ASN A 341 -27.56 19.95 -34.93
N ASN A 342 -27.36 19.36 -33.76
CA ASN A 342 -26.55 19.93 -32.68
C ASN A 342 -25.06 19.61 -32.87
N TYR A 343 -24.72 18.66 -33.73
CA TYR A 343 -23.35 18.19 -33.97
C TYR A 343 -22.96 18.47 -35.42
N LEU A 344 -22.72 19.74 -35.75
CA LEU A 344 -22.43 20.12 -37.13
C LEU A 344 -20.92 20.26 -37.36
N TRP A 345 -20.47 19.80 -38.52
CA TRP A 345 -19.30 20.35 -39.18
C TRP A 345 -19.67 21.70 -39.76
N ASP A 346 -18.83 22.70 -39.54
CA ASP A 346 -18.87 23.93 -40.33
C ASP A 346 -18.38 23.67 -41.77
N GLU A 347 -18.48 24.70 -42.61
CA GLU A 347 -18.01 24.63 -44.00
C GLU A 347 -16.53 24.24 -44.03
N ARG A 348 -16.18 23.24 -44.83
CA ARG A 348 -14.85 22.62 -44.83
C ARG A 348 -14.41 22.19 -46.22
N ALA A 349 -13.12 22.02 -46.45
CA ALA A 349 -12.57 21.62 -47.73
C ALA A 349 -11.53 20.51 -47.56
N ASP A 350 -11.60 19.48 -48.42
CA ASP A 350 -10.52 18.50 -48.54
C ASP A 350 -9.46 19.05 -49.48
N VAL A 351 -8.24 19.17 -48.98
CA VAL A 351 -7.14 19.85 -49.69
C VAL A 351 -5.95 18.93 -49.79
N THR A 352 -5.51 18.65 -51.02
CA THR A 352 -4.22 18.00 -51.26
C THR A 352 -3.13 19.05 -51.40
N THR A 353 -2.09 18.92 -50.59
CA THR A 353 -0.89 19.74 -50.65
C THR A 353 0.23 18.94 -51.31
N TYR A 354 0.71 19.41 -52.46
CA TYR A 354 1.88 18.86 -53.14
C TYR A 354 3.10 19.70 -52.78
N SER A 355 4.00 19.10 -51.99
CA SER A 355 5.30 19.68 -51.65
C SER A 355 6.34 19.22 -52.67
N CYS A 356 6.74 20.12 -53.57
CA CYS A 356 7.65 19.84 -54.68
C CYS A 356 9.08 20.23 -54.36
N ALA A 357 10.05 19.41 -54.78
CA ALA A 357 11.47 19.66 -54.53
C ALA A 357 12.01 20.93 -55.21
N ASN A 358 11.40 21.36 -56.32
CA ASN A 358 11.77 22.57 -57.05
C ASN A 358 10.65 23.01 -58.01
N GLU A 359 10.82 24.20 -58.61
CA GLU A 359 9.83 24.80 -59.51
C GLU A 359 9.61 23.99 -60.81
N LYS A 360 10.58 23.18 -61.25
CA LYS A 360 10.40 22.30 -62.42
C LYS A 360 9.38 21.20 -62.08
N VAL A 361 9.53 20.55 -60.93
CA VAL A 361 8.58 19.54 -60.43
C VAL A 361 7.21 20.18 -60.20
N ALA A 362 7.14 21.37 -59.61
CA ALA A 362 5.87 22.07 -59.40
C ALA A 362 5.14 22.37 -60.72
N LYS A 363 5.86 22.76 -61.78
CA LYS A 363 5.28 22.93 -63.13
C LYS A 363 4.73 21.63 -63.70
N GLU A 364 5.41 20.51 -63.50
CA GLU A 364 4.95 19.19 -63.93
C GLU A 364 3.69 18.75 -63.16
N VAL A 365 3.65 18.93 -61.84
CA VAL A 365 2.45 18.71 -61.01
C VAL A 365 1.28 19.54 -61.54
N ARG A 366 1.46 20.84 -61.77
CA ARG A 366 0.41 21.72 -62.31
C ARG A 366 -0.09 21.26 -63.68
N ALA A 367 0.82 20.80 -64.56
CA ALA A 367 0.45 20.30 -65.88
C ALA A 367 -0.36 18.99 -65.81
N MET A 368 -0.04 18.11 -64.87
CA MET A 368 -0.78 16.86 -64.66
C MET A 368 -2.15 17.11 -64.00
N LEU A 369 -2.23 18.04 -63.04
CA LEU A 369 -3.50 18.46 -62.44
C LEU A 369 -4.45 19.05 -63.49
N LYS A 370 -3.96 19.87 -64.43
CA LYS A 370 -4.75 20.37 -65.57
C LYS A 370 -5.28 19.26 -66.48
N LYS A 371 -4.63 18.09 -66.49
CA LYS A 371 -5.07 16.90 -67.22
C LYS A 371 -5.96 15.98 -66.38
N ASN A 372 -6.45 16.46 -65.23
CA ASN A 372 -7.29 15.70 -64.29
C ASN A 372 -6.66 14.37 -63.84
N LYS A 373 -5.33 14.33 -63.71
CA LYS A 373 -4.63 13.16 -63.17
C LYS A 373 -4.87 13.02 -61.67
N SER A 374 -5.07 11.79 -61.21
CA SER A 374 -5.26 11.50 -59.79
C SER A 374 -3.98 11.74 -58.99
N GLU A 375 -4.12 11.98 -57.68
CA GLU A 375 -2.98 12.13 -56.75
C GLU A 375 -1.97 10.99 -56.93
N LYS A 376 -2.46 9.75 -56.98
CA LYS A 376 -1.65 8.55 -57.18
C LYS A 376 -0.86 8.60 -58.48
N GLU A 377 -1.50 8.92 -59.60
CA GLU A 377 -0.82 9.02 -60.90
C GLU A 377 0.25 10.11 -60.90
N ILE A 378 0.00 11.25 -60.23
CA ILE A 378 0.94 12.38 -60.14
C ILE A 378 2.18 11.97 -59.35
N VAL A 379 1.99 11.41 -58.15
CA VAL A 379 3.09 10.97 -57.29
C VAL A 379 3.90 9.88 -57.98
N GLU A 380 3.26 8.85 -58.53
CA GLU A 380 3.94 7.75 -59.22
C GLU A 380 4.70 8.20 -60.47
N THR A 381 4.19 9.20 -61.19
CA THR A 381 4.84 9.70 -62.41
C THR A 381 6.06 10.57 -62.10
N ILE A 382 5.95 11.44 -61.09
CA ILE A 382 6.98 12.43 -60.76
C ILE A 382 8.09 11.83 -59.90
N ASN A 383 7.77 10.83 -59.07
CA ASN A 383 8.73 10.16 -58.20
C ASN A 383 9.47 8.97 -58.84
N LYS A 384 9.34 8.75 -60.15
CA LYS A 384 9.98 7.60 -60.85
C LYS A 384 11.50 7.53 -60.66
N THR A 385 12.18 8.67 -60.66
CA THR A 385 13.63 8.77 -60.55
C THR A 385 14.10 9.06 -59.12
N SER A 386 13.27 9.71 -58.31
CA SER A 386 13.54 10.01 -56.90
C SER A 386 12.24 10.18 -56.13
N GLN A 387 12.11 9.50 -54.99
CA GLN A 387 10.93 9.59 -54.11
C GLN A 387 10.79 10.94 -53.39
N LEU A 388 11.82 11.80 -53.50
CA LEU A 388 11.85 13.11 -52.85
C LEU A 388 11.31 14.24 -53.77
N ASN A 389 10.91 13.93 -55.00
CA ASN A 389 10.50 14.96 -55.97
C ASN A 389 9.17 15.63 -55.60
N VAL A 390 8.17 14.85 -55.19
CA VAL A 390 6.89 15.37 -54.68
C VAL A 390 6.35 14.51 -53.55
N VAL A 391 5.82 15.17 -52.52
CA VAL A 391 5.03 14.54 -51.46
C VAL A 391 3.63 15.15 -51.50
N ALA A 392 2.61 14.31 -51.57
CA ALA A 392 1.22 14.70 -51.50
C ALA A 392 0.65 14.36 -50.13
N GLU A 393 -0.04 15.31 -49.51
CA GLU A 393 -0.75 15.09 -48.24
C GLU A 393 -2.14 15.71 -48.34
N THR A 394 -3.17 14.91 -48.01
CA THR A 394 -4.56 15.36 -48.04
C THR A 394 -5.07 15.61 -46.63
N VAL A 395 -5.52 16.84 -46.37
CA VAL A 395 -6.02 17.29 -45.07
C VAL A 395 -7.35 18.01 -45.26
N THR A 396 -8.29 17.83 -44.32
CA THR A 396 -9.54 18.59 -44.28
C THR A 396 -9.34 19.85 -43.46
N TYR A 397 -9.59 21.02 -44.05
CA TYR A 397 -9.57 22.33 -43.37
C TYR A 397 -10.98 22.85 -43.14
N LEU A 398 -11.25 23.41 -41.97
CA LEU A 398 -12.43 24.26 -41.76
C LEU A 398 -12.18 25.64 -42.38
N LYS A 399 -13.24 26.28 -42.86
CA LYS A 399 -13.16 27.63 -43.43
C LYS A 399 -12.62 28.62 -42.41
N GLY A 400 -11.58 29.36 -42.78
CA GLY A 400 -10.85 30.30 -41.92
C GLY A 400 -9.61 29.73 -41.22
N GLU A 401 -9.35 28.42 -41.29
CA GLU A 401 -8.16 27.81 -40.68
C GLU A 401 -6.87 28.01 -41.49
N ASN A 402 -6.98 28.21 -42.81
CA ASN A 402 -5.81 28.30 -43.67
C ASN A 402 -6.00 29.38 -44.73
N LYS A 403 -5.38 30.54 -44.47
CA LYS A 403 -5.43 31.73 -45.34
C LYS A 403 -5.13 31.44 -46.81
N ASP A 404 -4.22 30.50 -47.09
CA ASP A 404 -3.83 30.16 -48.47
C ASP A 404 -4.97 29.41 -49.20
N VAL A 405 -5.67 28.52 -48.49
CA VAL A 405 -6.85 27.79 -49.00
C VAL A 405 -8.08 28.71 -49.06
N ASP A 406 -8.26 29.56 -48.05
CA ASP A 406 -9.36 30.51 -47.95
C ASP A 406 -9.34 31.57 -49.06
N ALA A 407 -8.16 31.89 -49.59
CA ALA A 407 -7.99 32.87 -50.69
C ALA A 407 -8.80 32.51 -51.95
N ASN A 408 -9.02 31.21 -52.21
CA ASN A 408 -9.90 30.74 -53.26
C ASN A 408 -10.61 29.45 -52.83
N TRP A 409 -11.62 29.60 -51.98
CA TRP A 409 -12.42 28.52 -51.40
C TRP A 409 -13.37 27.85 -52.42
N LYS A 410 -12.80 27.28 -53.48
CA LYS A 410 -13.49 26.60 -54.58
C LYS A 410 -12.66 25.43 -55.07
N GLN A 411 -13.32 24.40 -55.59
CA GLN A 411 -12.65 23.24 -56.16
C GLN A 411 -11.68 23.65 -57.28
N GLY A 412 -10.45 23.14 -57.21
CA GLY A 412 -9.39 23.45 -58.17
C GLY A 412 -8.06 23.79 -57.49
N VAL A 413 -7.09 24.22 -58.30
CA VAL A 413 -5.78 24.67 -57.79
C VAL A 413 -5.96 26.05 -57.14
N VAL A 414 -5.67 26.13 -55.85
CA VAL A 414 -5.91 27.32 -55.03
C VAL A 414 -4.61 28.07 -54.76
N VAL A 415 -3.51 27.34 -54.63
CA VAL A 415 -2.17 27.90 -54.47
C VAL A 415 -1.27 27.40 -55.57
N THR A 416 -0.60 28.31 -56.27
CA THR A 416 0.26 27.96 -57.40
C THR A 416 1.75 28.01 -57.06
N ASN A 417 2.23 29.02 -56.32
CA ASN A 417 3.65 29.21 -56.01
C ASN A 417 3.84 29.76 -54.58
N ILE A 418 3.79 28.91 -53.56
CA ILE A 418 4.28 29.28 -52.23
C ILE A 418 5.61 28.57 -51.99
N LYS A 419 6.65 29.36 -51.68
CA LYS A 419 7.91 28.84 -51.17
C LYS A 419 7.81 28.66 -49.66
N LYS A 420 7.82 27.41 -49.19
CA LYS A 420 7.97 27.06 -47.78
C LYS A 420 9.20 26.16 -47.65
N ASP A 421 10.17 26.57 -46.83
CA ASP A 421 11.40 25.81 -46.52
C ASP A 421 12.19 25.33 -47.75
N GLY A 422 12.32 26.18 -48.77
CA GLY A 422 13.06 25.86 -50.00
C GLY A 422 12.32 24.90 -50.96
N LYS A 423 11.09 24.49 -50.63
CA LYS A 423 10.19 23.70 -51.48
C LYS A 423 9.10 24.57 -52.09
N GLU A 424 8.69 24.20 -53.29
CA GLU A 424 7.54 24.83 -53.96
C GLU A 424 6.28 24.06 -53.61
N VAL A 425 5.25 24.76 -53.13
CA VAL A 425 3.99 24.14 -52.68
C VAL A 425 2.87 24.46 -53.66
N VAL A 426 2.14 23.42 -54.07
CA VAL A 426 0.90 23.52 -54.84
C VAL A 426 -0.24 22.93 -54.02
N MET A 427 -1.27 23.73 -53.72
CA MET A 427 -2.44 23.27 -52.97
C MET A 427 -3.67 23.18 -53.86
N VAL A 428 -4.39 22.08 -53.75
CA VAL A 428 -5.57 21.77 -54.56
C VAL A 428 -6.74 21.49 -53.62
N VAL A 429 -7.79 22.29 -53.72
CA VAL A 429 -9.07 21.97 -53.09
C VAL A 429 -9.73 20.91 -53.95
N ASN A 430 -9.81 19.69 -53.43
CA ASN A 430 -10.44 18.56 -54.11
C ASN A 430 -11.96 18.68 -54.08
N LYS A 431 -12.50 19.09 -52.92
CA LYS A 431 -13.93 19.26 -52.70
C LYS A 431 -14.19 20.23 -51.56
N VAL A 432 -15.16 21.12 -51.75
CA VAL A 432 -15.75 21.91 -50.67
C VAL A 432 -17.00 21.20 -50.17
N MET A 433 -17.11 21.02 -48.87
CA MET A 433 -18.21 20.39 -48.17
C MET A 433 -18.96 21.46 -47.36
N PRO A 434 -20.28 21.64 -47.59
CA PRO A 434 -21.07 22.60 -46.84
C PRO A 434 -21.23 22.15 -45.38
N LYS A 435 -21.78 23.05 -44.56
CA LYS A 435 -22.19 22.74 -43.19
C LYS A 435 -23.06 21.48 -43.17
N SER A 436 -22.68 20.49 -42.39
CA SER A 436 -23.34 19.17 -42.40
C SER A 436 -23.23 18.48 -41.03
N PRO A 437 -24.18 17.64 -40.62
CA PRO A 437 -24.02 16.84 -39.40
C PRO A 437 -22.76 15.97 -39.42
N LYS A 438 -22.04 15.95 -38.30
CA LYS A 438 -20.98 14.98 -37.99
C LYS A 438 -21.62 13.62 -37.83
N THR A 439 -20.96 12.57 -38.33
CA THR A 439 -21.37 11.20 -38.10
C THR A 439 -21.27 10.84 -36.61
N LEU A 440 -22.00 9.79 -36.21
CA LEU A 440 -21.94 9.26 -34.84
C LEU A 440 -20.50 8.92 -34.42
N ALA A 441 -19.68 8.40 -35.34
CA ALA A 441 -18.28 8.05 -35.04
C ALA A 441 -17.41 9.30 -34.80
N GLU A 442 -17.60 10.36 -35.59
CA GLU A 442 -16.83 11.61 -35.49
C GLU A 442 -17.12 12.41 -34.22
N ALA A 443 -18.33 12.30 -33.66
CA ALA A 443 -18.76 13.05 -32.49
C ALA A 443 -19.13 12.15 -31.28
N LYS A 444 -18.72 10.88 -31.28
CA LYS A 444 -19.18 9.86 -30.32
C LYS A 444 -19.09 10.31 -28.85
N GLY A 445 -17.96 10.90 -28.45
CA GLY A 445 -17.75 11.31 -27.05
C GLY A 445 -18.77 12.33 -26.55
N ILE A 446 -19.00 13.40 -27.33
CA ILE A 446 -19.95 14.46 -26.99
C ILE A 446 -21.39 13.90 -27.04
N ILE A 447 -21.72 13.12 -28.07
CA ILE A 447 -23.04 12.49 -28.20
C ILE A 447 -23.32 11.56 -27.00
N THR A 448 -22.33 10.76 -26.56
CA THR A 448 -22.49 9.90 -25.39
C THR A 448 -22.71 10.71 -24.11
N ALA A 449 -22.00 11.83 -23.91
CA ALA A 449 -22.21 12.70 -22.75
C ALA A 449 -23.62 13.33 -22.77
N ASP A 450 -24.07 13.84 -23.91
CA ASP A 450 -25.43 14.39 -24.04
C ASP A 450 -26.50 13.32 -23.87
N TYR A 451 -26.23 12.10 -24.31
CA TYR A 451 -27.11 10.97 -24.09
C TYR A 451 -27.17 10.53 -22.63
N GLN A 452 -26.08 10.63 -21.87
CA GLN A 452 -26.11 10.45 -20.41
C GLN A 452 -27.05 11.48 -19.76
N ASN A 453 -26.92 12.76 -20.10
CA ASN A 453 -27.79 13.82 -19.59
C ASN A 453 -29.27 13.59 -19.97
N TYR A 454 -29.53 13.02 -21.13
CA TYR A 454 -30.87 12.59 -21.53
C TYR A 454 -31.37 11.44 -20.66
N LEU A 455 -30.61 10.35 -20.51
CA LEU A 455 -30.97 9.19 -19.70
C LEU A 455 -31.21 9.55 -18.22
N GLU A 456 -30.42 10.46 -17.66
CA GLU A 456 -30.60 10.96 -16.30
C GLU A 456 -31.95 11.68 -16.15
N ARG A 457 -32.28 12.60 -17.07
CA ARG A 457 -33.57 13.32 -17.06
C ARG A 457 -34.76 12.39 -17.23
N GLU A 458 -34.65 11.40 -18.10
CA GLU A 458 -35.66 10.37 -18.30
C GLU A 458 -35.85 9.54 -17.02
N TRP A 459 -34.74 9.12 -16.40
CA TRP A 459 -34.77 8.34 -15.17
C TRP A 459 -35.39 9.13 -14.00
N LEU A 460 -35.00 10.39 -13.81
CA LEU A 460 -35.59 11.28 -12.81
C LEU A 460 -37.08 11.53 -13.05
N SER A 461 -37.48 11.73 -14.30
CA SER A 461 -38.88 11.90 -14.68
C SER A 461 -39.71 10.66 -14.37
N TYR A 462 -39.19 9.48 -14.70
CA TYR A 462 -39.80 8.20 -14.34
C TYR A 462 -40.00 8.07 -12.82
N LEU A 463 -38.97 8.39 -12.03
CA LEU A 463 -39.05 8.31 -10.56
C LEU A 463 -40.10 9.28 -10.00
N LYS A 464 -40.12 10.54 -10.46
CA LYS A 464 -41.11 11.55 -10.05
C LYS A 464 -42.54 11.15 -10.39
N ASN A 465 -42.76 10.52 -11.54
CA ASN A 465 -44.09 10.09 -11.96
C ASN A 465 -44.55 8.84 -11.22
N LYS A 466 -43.63 7.92 -10.91
CA LYS A 466 -43.95 6.67 -10.23
C LYS A 466 -44.22 6.85 -8.73
N TYR A 467 -43.52 7.79 -8.10
CA TYR A 467 -43.58 7.99 -6.65
C TYR A 467 -44.11 9.37 -6.31
N SER A 468 -45.21 9.43 -5.57
CA SER A 468 -45.76 10.68 -5.06
C SER A 468 -44.87 11.22 -3.93
N VAL A 469 -44.34 12.43 -4.11
CA VAL A 469 -43.59 13.15 -3.07
C VAL A 469 -44.49 14.24 -2.51
N LYS A 470 -44.67 14.27 -1.19
CA LYS A 470 -45.31 15.37 -0.47
C LYS A 470 -44.27 16.02 0.44
N VAL A 471 -44.04 17.30 0.27
CA VAL A 471 -43.13 18.08 1.11
C VAL A 471 -43.93 18.68 2.25
N ASP A 472 -43.48 18.48 3.48
CA ASP A 472 -44.00 19.18 4.64
C ASP A 472 -43.27 20.53 4.76
N GLU A 473 -43.88 21.57 4.19
CA GLU A 473 -43.34 22.92 4.18
C GLU A 473 -43.16 23.50 5.59
N ALA A 474 -44.00 23.10 6.55
CA ALA A 474 -43.88 23.59 7.92
C ALA A 474 -42.58 23.07 8.55
N VAL A 475 -42.26 21.79 8.35
CA VAL A 475 -41.01 21.19 8.83
C VAL A 475 -39.80 21.71 8.05
N LEU A 476 -39.89 21.83 6.72
CA LEU A 476 -38.77 22.30 5.88
C LEU A 476 -38.29 23.70 6.31
N ASN A 477 -39.22 24.60 6.61
CA ASN A 477 -38.91 25.96 7.07
C ASN A 477 -38.24 26.03 8.46
N THR A 478 -38.20 24.93 9.21
CA THR A 478 -37.48 24.86 10.51
C THR A 478 -36.00 24.53 10.36
N VAL A 479 -35.58 24.00 9.21
CA VAL A 479 -34.18 23.67 8.92
C VAL A 479 -33.51 24.91 8.33
N LYS A 480 -32.65 25.58 9.12
CA LYS A 480 -31.89 26.78 8.72
C LYS A 480 -30.53 26.44 8.13
#